data_AF-A0A953UEH9-F1
#
_entry.id   AF-A0A953UEH9-F1
#
_cell.length_a   1.000
_cell.length_b   1.000
_cell.length_c   1.000
_cell.angle_alpha   90.00
_cell.angle_beta   90.00
_cell.angle_gamma   90.00
#
_symmetry.space_group_name_H-M   'P 1'
#
loop_
_entity.id
_entity.type
_entity.pdbx_description
1 polymer ?
#
loop_
_entity_poly.entity_id
_entity_poly.type
_entity_poly.pdbx_seq_one_letter_code
_entity_poly.pdbx_strand_id
1 'polypeptide(L)'
;MATLYVENVPDEVYRSLRSRAKSNRRSIAAETICMLESALPTRSELQRRVAFYQQIQRIRKRQRRGSRPGPSAESLLRVDRRR
;
A
#
# COMPACT_ATOMS: atom_id res chain seq x y z
N MET A 1 0.50 5.34 27.90
CA MET A 1 1.25 4.35 27.10
C MET A 1 0.85 2.97 27.59
N ALA A 2 0.51 2.04 26.70
CA ALA A 2 0.18 0.68 27.08
C ALA A 2 1.45 -0.18 27.04
N THR A 3 1.60 -1.09 28.01
CA THR A 3 2.70 -2.05 28.07
C THR A 3 2.17 -3.42 27.70
N LEU A 4 2.83 -4.11 26.77
CA LEU A 4 2.48 -5.47 26.36
C LEU A 4 3.52 -6.42 26.94
N TYR A 5 3.06 -7.39 27.73
CA TYR A 5 3.87 -8.53 28.17
C TYR A 5 3.53 -9.73 27.31
N VAL A 6 4.55 -10.35 26.73
CA VAL A 6 4.40 -11.55 25.91
C VAL A 6 5.12 -12.69 26.63
N GLU A 7 4.36 -13.70 27.03
CA GLU A 7 4.88 -14.90 27.69
C GLU A 7 4.98 -16.05 26.70
N ASN A 8 5.83 -17.04 27.03
CA ASN A 8 5.98 -18.29 26.28
C ASN A 8 6.39 -18.11 24.80
N VAL A 9 7.31 -17.18 24.53
CA VAL A 9 7.88 -17.00 23.19
C VAL A 9 8.85 -18.16 22.88
N PRO A 10 8.67 -18.92 21.78
CA PRO A 10 9.60 -19.96 21.40
C PRO A 10 11.02 -19.41 21.19
N ASP A 11 12.04 -20.15 21.62
CA ASP A 11 13.44 -19.72 21.55
C ASP A 11 13.87 -19.30 20.15
N GLU A 12 13.42 -20.02 19.13
CA GLU A 12 13.73 -19.71 17.72
C GLU A 12 13.17 -18.35 17.29
N VAL A 13 11.96 -18.02 17.75
CA VAL A 13 11.32 -16.73 17.47
C VAL A 13 12.07 -15.61 18.17
N TYR A 14 12.43 -15.80 19.44
CA TYR A 14 13.22 -14.83 20.20
C TYR A 14 14.61 -14.59 19.55
N ARG A 15 15.29 -15.66 19.11
CA ARG A 15 16.58 -15.56 18.40
C ARG A 15 16.45 -14.78 17.10
N SER A 16 15.41 -15.06 16.33
CA SER A 16 15.12 -14.36 15.07
C SER A 16 14.85 -12.88 15.30
N LEU A 17 14.04 -12.54 16.31
CA LEU A 17 13.76 -11.17 16.71
C LEU A 17 15.03 -10.43 17.17
N ARG A 18 15.87 -11.09 17.98
CA ARG A 18 17.14 -10.51 18.46
C ARG A 18 18.12 -10.24 17.31
N SER A 19 18.22 -11.16 16.35
CA SER A 19 19.06 -10.99 15.16
C SER A 19 18.60 -9.80 14.32
N ARG A 20 17.29 -9.71 14.07
CA ARG A 20 16.67 -8.60 13.34
C ARG A 20 16.87 -7.25 14.04
N ALA A 21 16.68 -7.20 15.35
CA ALA A 21 16.91 -5.99 16.14
C ALA A 21 18.36 -5.51 16.05
N LYS A 22 19.34 -6.43 16.11
CA LYS A 22 20.77 -6.13 15.94
C LYS A 22 21.06 -5.58 14.54
N SER A 23 20.51 -6.20 13.50
CA SER A 23 20.65 -5.73 12.10
C SER A 23 20.12 -4.31 11.93
N ASN A 24 18.99 -4.00 12.58
CA ASN A 24 18.34 -2.69 12.51
C ASN A 24 18.90 -1.68 13.52
N ARG A 25 19.95 -2.04 14.29
CA ARG A 25 20.57 -1.20 15.34
C ARG A 25 19.54 -0.69 16.36
N ARG A 26 18.58 -1.54 16.73
CA ARG A 26 17.50 -1.25 17.67
C ARG A 26 17.54 -2.17 18.88
N SER A 27 16.96 -1.74 19.99
CA SER A 27 16.64 -2.64 21.09
C SER A 27 15.55 -3.63 20.66
N ILE A 28 15.46 -4.77 21.35
CA ILE A 28 14.41 -5.78 21.07
C ILE A 28 13.02 -5.16 21.23
N ALA A 29 12.81 -4.36 22.28
CA ALA A 29 11.55 -3.66 22.52
C ALA A 29 11.20 -2.70 21.36
N ALA A 30 12.16 -1.88 20.92
CA ALA A 30 11.95 -0.95 19.81
C ALA A 30 11.66 -1.67 18.49
N GLU A 31 12.35 -2.77 18.20
CA GLU A 31 12.09 -3.57 17.01
C GLU A 31 10.73 -4.28 17.09
N THR A 32 10.32 -4.74 18.27
CA THR A 32 9.00 -5.33 18.49
C THR A 32 7.89 -4.33 18.21
N ILE A 33 8.02 -3.09 18.71
CA ILE A 33 7.06 -2.01 18.44
C ILE A 33 7.00 -1.72 16.94
N CYS A 34 8.15 -1.55 16.28
CA CYS A 34 8.17 -1.27 14.85
C CYS A 34 7.54 -2.42 14.03
N MET A 35 7.82 -3.67 14.41
CA MET A 35 7.20 -4.83 13.79
C MET A 35 5.68 -4.84 13.98
N LEU A 36 5.19 -4.56 15.19
CA LEU A 36 3.76 -4.45 15.48
C LEU A 36 3.09 -3.32 14.69
N GLU A 37 3.71 -2.14 14.62
CA GLU A 37 3.21 -1.00 13.83
C GLU A 37 3.10 -1.33 12.34
N SER A 38 4.05 -2.12 11.81
CA SER A 38 4.02 -2.54 10.41
C SER A 38 2.97 -3.62 10.12
N ALA A 39 2.75 -4.53 11.09
CA ALA A 39 1.88 -5.70 10.92
C ALA A 39 0.42 -5.40 11.25
N LEU A 40 0.16 -4.47 12.18
CA LEU A 40 -1.18 -4.13 12.66
C LEU A 40 -1.67 -2.85 12.00
N PRO A 41 -2.48 -2.94 10.92
CA PRO A 41 -3.05 -1.75 10.32
C PRO A 41 -4.05 -1.11 11.29
N THR A 42 -3.89 0.19 11.53
CA THR A 42 -4.86 0.96 12.31
C THR A 42 -6.18 1.10 11.54
N ARG A 43 -7.28 1.37 12.25
CA ARG A 43 -8.59 1.60 11.61
C ARG A 43 -8.54 2.70 10.56
N SER A 44 -7.79 3.77 10.81
CA SER A 44 -7.57 4.86 9.86
C SER A 44 -6.79 4.39 8.63
N GLU A 45 -5.76 3.57 8.81
CA GLU A 45 -5.01 2.97 7.71
C GLU A 45 -5.88 2.07 6.83
N LEU A 46 -6.72 1.24 7.43
CA LEU A 46 -7.68 0.42 6.68
C LEU A 46 -8.65 1.28 5.87
N GLN A 47 -9.20 2.35 6.47
CA GLN A 47 -10.10 3.28 5.77
C GLN A 47 -9.39 3.95 4.58
N ARG A 48 -8.13 4.39 4.76
CA ARG A 48 -7.32 4.95 3.66
C ARG A 48 -7.14 3.94 2.53
N ARG A 49 -6.84 2.68 2.84
CA ARG A 49 -6.70 1.61 1.84
C ARG A 49 -8.00 1.36 1.07
N VAL A 50 -9.15 1.34 1.76
CA VAL A 50 -10.46 1.21 1.10
C VAL A 50 -10.73 2.39 0.18
N ALA A 51 -10.52 3.63 0.65
CA ALA A 51 -10.73 4.84 -0.15
C ALA A 51 -9.83 4.85 -1.40
N PHE A 52 -8.55 4.49 -1.24
CA PHE A 52 -7.60 4.37 -2.34
C PHE A 52 -8.05 3.32 -3.37
N TYR A 53 -8.50 2.14 -2.92
CA TYR A 53 -9.02 1.12 -3.81
C TYR A 53 -10.27 1.59 -4.57
N GLN A 54 -11.20 2.27 -3.89
CA GLN A 54 -12.37 2.86 -4.54
C GLN A 54 -11.99 3.89 -5.61
N GLN A 55 -10.93 4.68 -5.39
CA GLN A 55 -10.43 5.64 -6.36
C GLN A 55 -9.87 4.94 -7.61
N ILE A 56 -9.07 3.89 -7.45
CA ILE A 56 -8.59 3.06 -8.57
C ILE A 56 -9.77 2.49 -9.36
N GLN A 57 -10.79 1.97 -8.68
CA GLN A 57 -11.99 1.43 -9.33
C GLN A 57 -12.77 2.49 -10.11
N ARG A 58 -12.86 3.73 -9.59
CA ARG A 58 -13.46 4.85 -10.33
C ARG A 58 -12.70 5.18 -11.62
N ILE A 59 -11.36 5.25 -11.56
CA ILE A 59 -10.52 5.52 -12.74
C ILE A 59 -10.72 4.42 -13.79
N ARG A 60 -10.66 3.15 -13.38
CA ARG A 60 -10.89 1.98 -14.27
C ARG A 60 -12.27 2.03 -14.93
N LYS A 61 -13.32 2.37 -14.17
CA LYS A 61 -14.68 2.52 -14.72
C LYS A 61 -14.78 3.65 -15.75
N ARG A 62 -14.08 4.77 -15.54
CA ARG A 62 -14.03 5.89 -16.49
C ARG A 62 -13.31 5.51 -17.79
N GLN A 63 -12.15 4.86 -17.70
CA GLN A 63 -11.41 4.38 -18.88
C GLN A 63 -12.25 3.41 -19.73
N ARG A 64 -12.98 2.49 -19.08
CA ARG A 64 -13.90 1.57 -19.79
C ARG A 64 -15.06 2.28 -20.49
N ARG A 65 -15.56 3.40 -19.93
CA ARG A 65 -16.62 4.21 -20.53
C ARG A 65 -16.11 5.22 -21.57
N GLY A 66 -14.80 5.50 -21.58
CA GLY A 66 -14.12 6.42 -22.49
C GLY A 66 -13.76 5.83 -23.84
N SER A 67 -13.92 4.52 -24.05
CA SER A 67 -13.76 3.90 -25.37
C SER A 67 -15.04 4.08 -26.19
N ARG A 68 -15.39 5.34 -26.48
CA ARG A 68 -16.03 5.62 -27.76
C ARG A 68 -14.89 5.65 -28.78
N PRO A 69 -15.01 5.01 -29.95
CA PRO A 69 -14.03 5.21 -31.02
C PRO A 69 -13.91 6.71 -31.26
N GLY A 70 -12.77 7.29 -30.90
CA GLY A 70 -12.47 8.65 -31.29
C GLY A 70 -12.40 8.71 -32.82
N PRO A 71 -12.58 9.90 -33.43
CA PRO A 71 -12.29 10.07 -34.85
C PRO A 71 -10.91 9.46 -35.15
N SER A 72 -10.80 8.67 -36.23
CA SER A 72 -9.51 8.05 -36.57
C SER A 72 -8.44 9.12 -36.72
N ALA A 73 -7.18 8.80 -36.39
CA ALA A 73 -6.08 9.75 -36.54
C ALA A 73 -6.01 10.33 -37.96
N GLU A 74 -6.37 9.53 -38.97
CA GLU A 74 -6.52 9.93 -40.37
C GLU A 74 -7.56 11.04 -40.58
N SER A 75 -8.69 11.00 -39.88
CA SER A 75 -9.73 12.02 -39.99
C SER A 75 -9.31 13.37 -39.41
N LEU A 76 -8.46 13.39 -38.38
CA LEU A 76 -7.91 14.60 -37.77
C LEU A 76 -6.88 15.28 -38.69
N LEU A 77 -6.01 14.49 -39.33
CA LEU A 77 -5.02 15.00 -40.29
C LEU A 77 -5.66 15.60 -41.56
N ARG A 78 -6.85 15.11 -41.95
CA ARG A 78 -7.57 15.59 -43.14
C ARG A 78 -8.18 16.97 -42.96
N VAL A 79 -8.56 17.34 -41.73
CA VAL A 79 -9.13 18.66 -41.40
C VAL A 79 -8.06 19.74 -41.45
N ASP A 80 -6.85 19.43 -41.00
CA ASP A 80 -5.76 20.40 -40.91
C ASP A 80 -5.23 20.82 -42.29
N ARG A 81 -5.24 19.90 -43.27
CA ARG A 81 -4.88 20.21 -44.67
C ARG A 81 -5.90 21.05 -45.43
N ARG A 82 -7.08 21.30 -44.86
CA ARG A 82 -8.14 22.10 -45.48
C ARG A 82 -8.28 23.50 -44.88
N ARG A 83 -7.34 23.91 -44.02
CA ARG A 83 -7.22 25.28 -43.49
C ARG A 83 -6.09 26.05 -44.17
#